data_AF-A0A4Q4QDW7-F1
#
_entry.id   AF-A0A4Q4QDW7-F1
#
_cell.length_a   1.000
_cell.length_b   1.000
_cell.length_c   1.000
_cell.angle_alpha   90.00
_cell.angle_beta   90.00
_cell.angle_gamma   90.00
#
_symmetry.space_group_name_H-M   'P 1'
#
loop_
_entity.id
_entity.type
_entity.pdbx_description
1 polymer ?
#
loop_
_entity_poly.entity_id
_entity_poly.type
_entity_poly.pdbx_seq_one_letter_code
_entity_poly.pdbx_strand_id
1 'polypeptide(L)'
;MKTSWLLFVCAFCTTSYSQGTQEMLGSLDLLGNSYKCENDRDECLQREQDYKHSLTAQSTLIDQMTADLDNEKQAHSVGMATLQSQCDAQEQAHTTRQNELEAQLKTAQQALEAARNNQTAIVEEWMSKPFAWHGCYQDVINKRVLSDVYVLDSSMTSSKCSRICQGHRYYGTEIGKECFCGNTVNGNPARVSSAGCMTACGGNPKEQCGGSLKVNIFTKNL
;
A
#
# COMPACT_ATOMS: atom_id res chain seq x y z
N MET A 1 5.10 -26.36 -9.03
CA MET A 1 4.34 -27.18 -8.05
C MET A 1 3.00 -26.50 -7.80
N LYS A 2 1.92 -27.21 -8.18
CA LYS A 2 0.50 -27.12 -7.77
C LYS A 2 -0.17 -25.73 -7.68
N THR A 3 -0.96 -25.42 -8.71
CA THR A 3 -2.11 -24.51 -8.67
C THR A 3 -3.27 -25.19 -7.92
N SER A 4 -3.85 -24.50 -6.95
CA SER A 4 -4.97 -25.01 -6.14
C SER A 4 -6.25 -24.28 -6.53
N TRP A 5 -7.15 -24.98 -7.21
CA TRP A 5 -8.51 -24.53 -7.49
C TRP A 5 -9.40 -24.98 -6.32
N LEU A 6 -9.98 -24.04 -5.58
CA LEU A 6 -11.04 -24.33 -4.61
C LEU A 6 -12.38 -24.19 -5.33
N LEU A 7 -12.96 -25.33 -5.69
CA LEU A 7 -14.35 -25.45 -6.11
C LEU A 7 -15.24 -25.44 -4.86
N PHE A 8 -16.02 -24.37 -4.68
CA PHE A 8 -17.11 -24.34 -3.71
C PHE A 8 -18.33 -25.01 -4.34
N VAL A 9 -18.53 -26.29 -4.04
CA VAL A 9 -19.77 -27.02 -4.33
C VAL A 9 -20.67 -26.86 -3.11
N CYS A 10 -21.61 -25.92 -3.17
CA CYS A 10 -22.68 -25.85 -2.17
C CYS A 10 -23.86 -26.73 -2.62
N ALA A 11 -24.20 -27.62 -1.70
CA ALA A 11 -25.15 -28.71 -1.86
C ALA A 11 -26.55 -28.24 -2.26
N PHE A 12 -27.15 -29.00 -3.16
CA PHE A 12 -28.59 -29.10 -3.35
C PHE A 12 -29.27 -29.29 -1.99
N CYS A 13 -30.15 -28.35 -1.65
CA CYS A 13 -31.25 -28.62 -0.74
C CYS A 13 -32.54 -28.50 -1.55
N THR A 14 -32.89 -29.58 -2.25
CA THR A 14 -34.22 -29.77 -2.81
C THR A 14 -35.19 -30.01 -1.66
N THR A 15 -35.97 -29.00 -1.28
CA THR A 15 -37.18 -29.22 -0.50
C THR A 15 -38.30 -29.60 -1.46
N SER A 16 -38.41 -30.89 -1.74
CA SER A 16 -39.65 -31.52 -2.17
C SER A 16 -40.61 -31.49 -0.97
N TYR A 17 -41.66 -30.67 -1.04
CA TYR A 17 -42.81 -30.80 -0.17
C TYR A 17 -44.01 -31.28 -0.99
N SER A 18 -44.51 -32.43 -0.58
CA SER A 18 -45.56 -33.22 -1.21
C SER A 18 -46.91 -32.50 -1.20
N GLN A 19 -47.70 -32.76 -2.25
CA GLN A 19 -49.16 -32.61 -2.21
C GLN A 19 -49.71 -33.32 -0.97
N GLY A 20 -50.14 -32.53 0.02
CA GLY A 20 -51.03 -32.97 1.08
C GLY A 20 -52.44 -32.53 0.70
N THR A 21 -53.20 -33.42 0.06
CA THR A 21 -54.66 -33.33 0.06
C THR A 21 -55.13 -33.42 1.51
N GLN A 22 -55.45 -32.30 2.14
CA GLN A 22 -56.29 -32.31 3.33
C GLN A 22 -57.74 -32.46 2.86
N GLU A 23 -58.15 -33.72 2.71
CA GLU A 23 -59.50 -34.07 3.15
C GLU A 23 -59.62 -33.76 4.64
N MET A 24 -60.85 -33.43 5.05
CA MET A 24 -61.42 -33.35 6.41
C MET A 24 -61.99 -31.97 6.75
N LEU A 25 -63.16 -31.67 6.17
CA LEU A 25 -64.37 -31.41 6.96
C LEU A 25 -65.54 -32.16 6.31
N GLY A 26 -65.43 -33.50 6.34
CA GLY A 26 -66.60 -34.35 6.40
C GLY A 26 -67.21 -34.25 7.80
N SER A 27 -68.06 -33.25 8.01
CA SER A 27 -69.21 -33.40 8.91
C SER A 27 -70.45 -33.55 8.04
N LEU A 28 -70.49 -34.64 7.28
CA LEU A 28 -71.77 -35.28 7.00
C LEU A 28 -72.24 -35.75 8.38
N ASP A 29 -73.21 -35.04 8.96
CA ASP A 29 -73.87 -35.46 10.18
C ASP A 29 -74.47 -36.85 9.97
N LEU A 30 -73.70 -37.87 10.35
CA LEU A 30 -74.07 -39.26 10.57
C LEU A 30 -74.76 -39.43 11.94
N LEU A 31 -75.34 -38.36 12.48
CA LEU A 31 -76.30 -38.41 13.57
C LEU A 31 -77.70 -38.24 13.00
N GLY A 32 -78.22 -39.30 12.37
CA GLY A 32 -79.60 -39.78 12.54
C GLY A 32 -80.78 -38.80 12.45
N ASN A 33 -80.62 -37.57 12.01
CA ASN A 33 -81.70 -36.59 11.82
C ASN A 33 -82.15 -36.61 10.37
N SER A 34 -82.37 -37.84 9.90
CA SER A 34 -83.22 -38.17 8.78
C SER A 34 -84.65 -37.77 9.16
N TYR A 35 -85.03 -36.57 8.73
CA TYR A 35 -86.40 -36.06 8.53
C TYR A 35 -87.25 -35.89 9.81
N LYS A 36 -87.21 -34.68 10.37
CA LYS A 36 -88.40 -34.05 10.97
C LYS A 36 -88.66 -32.70 10.30
N CYS A 37 -89.07 -32.77 9.04
CA CYS A 37 -89.85 -31.70 8.40
C CYS A 37 -91.33 -32.06 8.57
N GLU A 38 -91.78 -32.25 9.81
CA GLU A 38 -93.21 -32.38 10.09
C GLU A 38 -93.78 -30.97 10.20
N ASN A 39 -94.48 -30.58 9.13
CA ASN A 39 -95.46 -29.49 9.01
C ASN A 39 -95.06 -28.06 8.58
N ASP A 40 -93.79 -27.66 8.47
CA ASP A 40 -93.47 -26.33 7.91
C ASP A 40 -92.23 -26.34 6.99
N ARG A 41 -92.49 -26.32 5.67
CA ARG A 41 -91.49 -26.27 4.59
C ARG A 41 -90.53 -25.08 4.73
N ASP A 42 -91.03 -23.98 5.26
CA ASP A 42 -90.36 -22.68 5.26
C ASP A 42 -89.17 -22.66 6.24
N GLU A 43 -89.26 -23.33 7.40
CA GLU A 43 -88.15 -23.39 8.38
C GLU A 43 -86.94 -24.20 7.89
N CYS A 44 -87.18 -25.24 7.09
CA CYS A 44 -86.10 -26.07 6.55
C CYS A 44 -85.34 -25.34 5.42
N LEU A 45 -86.06 -24.56 4.61
CA LEU A 45 -85.46 -23.68 3.60
C LEU A 45 -84.63 -22.56 4.26
N GLN A 46 -85.10 -22.02 5.39
CA GLN A 46 -84.37 -21.00 6.14
C GLN A 46 -83.04 -21.55 6.69
N ARG A 47 -83.02 -22.73 7.32
CA ARG A 47 -81.76 -23.35 7.80
C ARG A 47 -80.77 -23.65 6.68
N GLU A 48 -81.24 -24.07 5.51
CA GLU A 48 -80.38 -24.30 4.34
C GLU A 48 -79.77 -22.97 3.84
N GLN A 49 -80.57 -21.89 3.83
CA GLN A 49 -80.08 -20.55 3.52
C GLN A 49 -79.07 -20.07 4.55
N ASP A 50 -79.31 -20.28 5.84
CA ASP A 50 -78.41 -19.90 6.92
C ASP A 50 -77.08 -20.67 6.83
N TYR A 51 -77.12 -21.97 6.52
CA TYR A 51 -75.91 -22.77 6.28
C TYR A 51 -75.14 -22.28 5.06
N LYS A 52 -75.82 -22.00 3.94
CA LYS A 52 -75.19 -21.39 2.76
C LYS A 52 -74.59 -20.02 3.08
N HIS A 53 -75.25 -19.22 3.90
CA HIS A 53 -74.77 -17.91 4.32
C HIS A 53 -73.52 -18.03 5.19
N SER A 54 -73.50 -18.96 6.15
CA SER A 54 -72.34 -19.27 6.98
C SER A 54 -71.16 -19.81 6.17
N LEU A 55 -71.41 -20.68 5.19
CA LEU A 55 -70.37 -21.19 4.28
C LEU A 55 -69.78 -20.07 3.41
N THR A 56 -70.63 -19.15 2.94
CA THR A 56 -70.21 -17.97 2.17
C THR A 56 -69.37 -17.03 3.02
N ALA A 57 -69.74 -16.83 4.30
CA ALA A 57 -68.99 -16.03 5.26
C ALA A 57 -67.61 -16.64 5.58
N GLN A 58 -67.52 -17.97 5.70
CA GLN A 58 -66.24 -18.66 5.86
C GLN A 58 -65.37 -18.61 4.60
N SER A 59 -65.96 -18.77 3.41
CA SER A 59 -65.24 -18.61 2.14
C SER A 59 -64.64 -17.21 2.00
N THR A 60 -65.41 -16.17 2.32
CA THR A 60 -64.91 -14.78 2.27
C THR A 60 -63.81 -14.52 3.29
N LEU A 61 -63.86 -15.16 4.47
CA LEU A 61 -62.77 -15.07 5.45
C LEU A 61 -61.48 -15.74 4.94
N ILE A 62 -61.59 -16.92 4.31
CA ILE A 62 -60.44 -17.61 3.72
C ILE A 62 -59.84 -16.78 2.57
N ASP A 63 -60.68 -16.18 1.73
CA ASP A 63 -60.23 -15.29 0.65
C ASP A 63 -59.47 -14.08 1.21
N GLN A 64 -59.99 -13.47 2.28
CA GLN A 64 -59.34 -12.36 2.98
C GLN A 64 -57.98 -12.76 3.57
N MET A 65 -57.92 -13.90 4.27
CA MET A 65 -56.67 -14.39 4.86
C MET A 65 -55.62 -14.74 3.79
N THR A 66 -56.06 -15.26 2.65
CA THR A 66 -55.16 -15.57 1.53
C THR A 66 -54.60 -14.28 0.91
N ALA A 67 -55.45 -13.26 0.73
CA ALA A 67 -55.02 -11.95 0.25
C ALA A 67 -54.03 -11.28 1.22
N ASP A 68 -54.26 -11.35 2.53
CA ASP A 68 -53.36 -10.80 3.54
C ASP A 68 -52.00 -11.51 3.54
N LEU A 69 -51.99 -12.84 3.42
CA LEU A 69 -50.75 -13.62 3.31
C LEU A 69 -49.96 -13.29 2.04
N ASP A 70 -50.65 -13.10 0.91
CA ASP A 70 -49.99 -12.73 -0.35
C ASP A 70 -49.43 -11.30 -0.29
N ASN A 71 -50.13 -10.38 0.38
CA ASN A 71 -49.62 -9.04 0.65
C ASN A 71 -48.34 -9.06 1.51
N GLU A 72 -48.29 -9.87 2.56
CA GLU A 72 -47.09 -10.02 3.41
C GLU A 72 -45.92 -10.65 2.66
N LYS A 73 -46.16 -11.71 1.87
CA LYS A 73 -45.13 -12.32 1.00
C LYS A 73 -44.56 -11.32 0.02
N GLN A 74 -45.43 -10.51 -0.59
CA GLN A 74 -45.02 -9.49 -1.53
C GLN A 74 -44.18 -8.41 -0.82
N ALA A 75 -44.61 -7.93 0.35
CA ALA A 75 -43.83 -6.98 1.16
C ALA A 75 -42.45 -7.53 1.55
N HIS A 76 -42.34 -8.80 1.95
CA HIS A 76 -41.07 -9.46 2.27
C HIS A 76 -40.16 -9.61 1.06
N SER A 77 -40.70 -10.00 -0.10
CA SER A 77 -39.91 -10.14 -1.33
C SER A 77 -39.33 -8.80 -1.81
N VAL A 78 -40.11 -7.71 -1.71
CA VAL A 78 -39.67 -6.36 -2.02
C VAL A 78 -38.60 -5.88 -1.02
N GLY A 79 -38.79 -6.18 0.27
CA GLY A 79 -37.80 -5.89 1.31
C GLY A 79 -36.45 -6.57 1.07
N MET A 80 -36.46 -7.88 0.77
CA MET A 80 -35.23 -8.61 0.46
C MET A 80 -34.54 -8.10 -0.83
N ALA A 81 -35.31 -7.80 -1.88
CA ALA A 81 -34.76 -7.24 -3.11
C ALA A 81 -34.08 -5.89 -2.87
N THR A 82 -34.67 -5.05 -2.00
CA THR A 82 -34.09 -3.76 -1.60
C THR A 82 -32.79 -3.96 -0.83
N LEU A 83 -32.75 -4.87 0.15
CA LEU A 83 -31.54 -5.20 0.90
C LEU A 83 -30.43 -5.76 0.01
N GLN A 84 -30.75 -6.64 -0.94
CA GLN A 84 -29.77 -7.16 -1.90
C GLN A 84 -29.16 -6.03 -2.73
N SER A 85 -29.99 -5.12 -3.25
CA SER A 85 -29.48 -3.98 -4.03
C SER A 85 -28.57 -3.05 -3.22
N GLN A 86 -28.84 -2.90 -1.91
CA GLN A 86 -27.99 -2.12 -1.01
C GLN A 86 -26.65 -2.80 -0.74
N CYS A 87 -26.64 -4.12 -0.52
CA CYS A 87 -25.42 -4.90 -0.36
C CYS A 87 -24.56 -4.86 -1.63
N ASP A 88 -25.16 -5.04 -2.80
CA ASP A 88 -24.44 -4.99 -4.08
C ASP A 88 -23.82 -3.59 -4.31
N ALA A 89 -24.55 -2.53 -3.99
CA ALA A 89 -24.04 -1.16 -4.07
C ALA A 89 -22.89 -0.90 -3.09
N GLN A 90 -22.97 -1.44 -1.87
CA GLN A 90 -21.88 -1.34 -0.88
C GLN A 90 -20.65 -2.14 -1.31
N GLU A 91 -20.81 -3.35 -1.83
CA GLU A 91 -19.71 -4.18 -2.33
C GLU A 91 -18.97 -3.48 -3.49
N GLN A 92 -19.71 -2.87 -4.41
CA GLN A 92 -19.14 -2.06 -5.49
C GLN A 92 -18.40 -0.82 -4.97
N ALA A 93 -18.95 -0.14 -3.95
CA ALA A 93 -18.30 1.00 -3.32
C ALA A 93 -16.99 0.61 -2.62
N HIS A 94 -16.98 -0.51 -1.90
CA HIS A 94 -15.78 -1.04 -1.25
C HIS A 94 -14.71 -1.46 -2.25
N THR A 95 -15.10 -2.14 -3.33
CA THR A 95 -14.18 -2.57 -4.39
C THR A 95 -13.55 -1.36 -5.09
N THR A 96 -14.35 -0.34 -5.41
CA THR A 96 -13.85 0.92 -5.97
C THR A 96 -12.83 1.56 -5.06
N ARG A 97 -13.13 1.62 -3.75
CA ARG A 97 -12.22 2.21 -2.76
C ARG A 97 -10.92 1.41 -2.61
N GLN A 98 -10.98 0.09 -2.66
CA GLN A 98 -9.79 -0.76 -2.64
C GLN A 98 -8.90 -0.50 -3.85
N ASN A 99 -9.48 -0.48 -5.05
CA ASN A 99 -8.74 -0.19 -6.28
C ASN A 99 -8.09 1.20 -6.26
N GLU A 100 -8.78 2.22 -5.75
CA GLU A 100 -8.20 3.55 -5.55
C GLU A 100 -7.04 3.56 -4.56
N LEU A 101 -7.19 2.86 -3.42
CA LEU A 101 -6.14 2.77 -2.42
C LEU A 101 -4.92 2.00 -2.94
N GLU A 102 -5.12 0.93 -3.70
CA GLU A 102 -4.04 0.20 -4.36
C GLU A 102 -3.31 1.07 -5.40
N ALA A 103 -4.05 1.86 -6.18
CA ALA A 103 -3.46 2.82 -7.10
C ALA A 103 -2.64 3.89 -6.35
N GLN A 104 -3.17 4.45 -5.27
CA GLN A 104 -2.47 5.43 -4.43
C GLN A 104 -1.21 4.83 -3.79
N LEU A 105 -1.30 3.60 -3.26
CA LEU A 105 -0.17 2.89 -2.66
C LEU A 105 0.93 2.67 -3.70
N LYS A 106 0.58 2.25 -4.92
CA LYS A 106 1.53 2.05 -6.01
C LYS A 106 2.23 3.35 -6.40
N THR A 107 1.49 4.46 -6.50
CA THR A 107 2.07 5.77 -6.79
C THR A 107 3.01 6.23 -5.66
N ALA A 108 2.62 6.04 -4.40
CA ALA A 108 3.46 6.38 -3.25
C ALA A 108 4.75 5.56 -3.22
N GLN A 109 4.68 4.26 -3.52
CA GLN A 109 5.85 3.38 -3.62
C GLN A 109 6.80 3.83 -4.73
N GLN A 110 6.26 4.19 -5.91
CA GLN A 110 7.08 4.71 -7.01
C GLN A 110 7.77 6.03 -6.66
N ALA A 111 7.09 6.93 -5.95
CA ALA A 111 7.68 8.18 -5.47
C ALA A 111 8.80 7.94 -4.44
N LEU A 112 8.58 7.00 -3.50
CA LEU A 112 9.60 6.61 -2.52
C LEU A 112 10.83 6.01 -3.21
N GLU A 113 10.63 5.15 -4.19
CA GLU A 113 11.71 4.54 -4.97
C GLU A 113 12.50 5.59 -5.75
N ALA A 114 11.81 6.55 -6.38
CA ALA A 114 12.47 7.67 -7.08
C ALA A 114 13.30 8.52 -6.10
N ALA A 115 12.77 8.83 -4.92
CA ALA A 115 13.48 9.57 -3.88
C ALA A 115 14.71 8.79 -3.37
N ARG A 116 14.58 7.47 -3.16
CA ARG A 116 15.69 6.59 -2.79
C ARG A 116 16.78 6.61 -3.84
N ASN A 117 16.43 6.46 -5.12
CA ASN A 117 17.41 6.43 -6.20
C ASN A 117 18.13 7.77 -6.36
N ASN A 118 17.44 8.88 -6.17
CA ASN A 118 18.07 10.20 -6.11
C ASN A 118 19.07 10.30 -4.94
N GLN A 119 18.70 9.82 -3.76
CA GLN A 119 19.60 9.81 -2.60
C GLN A 119 20.83 8.91 -2.82
N THR A 120 20.64 7.72 -3.42
CA THR A 120 21.74 6.81 -3.77
C THR A 120 22.71 7.47 -4.75
N ALA A 121 22.21 8.14 -5.79
CA ALA A 121 23.05 8.83 -6.77
C ALA A 121 23.90 9.94 -6.12
N ILE A 122 23.34 10.68 -5.16
CA ILE A 122 24.10 11.66 -4.37
C ILE A 122 25.20 10.95 -3.59
N VAL A 123 24.89 9.89 -2.83
CA VAL A 123 25.91 9.18 -2.06
C VAL A 123 27.01 8.61 -2.97
N GLU A 124 26.66 8.04 -4.11
CA GLU A 124 27.63 7.56 -5.11
C GLU A 124 28.52 8.68 -5.64
N GLU A 125 27.97 9.87 -5.91
CA GLU A 125 28.76 11.04 -6.30
C GLU A 125 29.77 11.43 -5.21
N TRP A 126 29.33 11.51 -3.95
CA TRP A 126 30.19 11.86 -2.82
C TRP A 126 31.25 10.80 -2.54
N MET A 127 30.92 9.52 -2.72
CA MET A 127 31.84 8.39 -2.57
C MET A 127 32.80 8.26 -3.76
N SER A 128 32.43 8.75 -4.95
CA SER A 128 33.32 8.76 -6.12
C SER A 128 34.54 9.69 -5.94
N LYS A 129 34.45 10.67 -5.04
CA LYS A 129 35.55 11.56 -4.65
C LYS A 129 36.01 11.19 -3.24
N PRO A 130 37.02 10.31 -3.08
CA PRO A 130 37.41 9.80 -1.76
C PRO A 130 37.95 10.88 -0.83
N PHE A 131 38.30 12.07 -1.35
CA PHE A 131 38.79 13.19 -0.57
C PHE A 131 38.11 14.50 -0.98
N ALA A 132 37.83 15.34 0.02
CA ALA A 132 37.36 16.71 -0.15
C ALA A 132 38.46 17.72 0.24
N TRP A 133 38.42 18.91 -0.37
CA TRP A 133 39.35 19.98 -0.04
C TRP A 133 39.13 20.45 1.40
N HIS A 134 40.21 20.50 2.18
CA HIS A 134 40.18 20.90 3.58
C HIS A 134 40.66 22.35 3.75
N GLY A 135 41.74 22.73 3.07
CA GLY A 135 42.28 24.08 3.17
C GLY A 135 43.69 24.24 2.62
N CYS A 136 44.11 25.50 2.52
CA CYS A 136 45.49 25.88 2.25
C CYS A 136 46.18 26.23 3.58
N TYR A 137 47.33 25.62 3.86
CA TYR A 137 48.03 25.77 5.13
C TYR A 137 49.48 26.17 4.92
N GLN A 138 50.01 26.96 5.85
CA GLN A 138 51.44 27.23 5.93
C GLN A 138 52.19 25.94 6.26
N ASP A 139 53.15 25.57 5.42
CA ASP A 139 54.05 24.45 5.67
C ASP A 139 55.45 24.93 6.10
N VAL A 140 56.18 24.10 6.83
CA VAL A 140 57.51 24.43 7.36
C VAL A 140 58.42 23.22 7.23
N ILE A 141 59.63 23.41 6.68
CA ILE A 141 60.55 22.32 6.34
C ILE A 141 60.85 21.38 7.51
N ASN A 142 61.14 21.94 8.68
CA ASN A 142 61.51 21.16 9.87
C ASN A 142 60.28 20.68 10.67
N LYS A 143 59.07 21.00 10.24
CA LYS A 143 57.82 20.66 10.92
C LYS A 143 56.68 20.57 9.89
N ARG A 144 56.80 19.58 9.00
CA ARG A 144 55.83 19.36 7.92
C ARG A 144 54.44 19.12 8.47
N VAL A 145 53.44 19.72 7.83
CA VAL A 145 52.04 19.56 8.22
C VAL A 145 51.57 18.11 8.05
N LEU A 146 51.99 17.45 6.96
CA LEU A 146 51.79 16.04 6.70
C LEU A 146 53.16 15.40 6.52
N SER A 147 53.49 14.38 7.30
CA SER A 147 54.86 13.85 7.40
C SER A 147 54.99 12.34 7.22
N ASP A 148 53.89 11.61 7.02
CA ASP A 148 53.92 10.14 6.99
C ASP A 148 54.56 9.64 5.70
N VAL A 149 54.20 10.26 4.57
CA VAL A 149 54.74 9.93 3.23
C VAL A 149 55.05 11.23 2.49
N TYR A 150 56.15 11.22 1.73
CA TYR A 150 56.55 12.31 0.82
C TYR A 150 56.95 11.74 -0.55
N VAL A 151 56.43 12.34 -1.62
CA VAL A 151 56.76 12.00 -3.00
C VAL A 151 56.99 13.27 -3.80
N LEU A 152 58.10 13.31 -4.53
CA LEU A 152 58.44 14.38 -5.47
C LEU A 152 58.35 13.85 -6.90
N ASP A 153 57.54 14.51 -7.74
CA ASP A 153 57.33 14.12 -9.13
C ASP A 153 56.97 15.34 -9.99
N SER A 154 57.75 15.59 -11.05
CA SER A 154 57.47 16.70 -11.98
C SER A 154 56.12 16.55 -12.71
N SER A 155 55.58 15.34 -12.78
CA SER A 155 54.28 15.00 -13.36
C SER A 155 53.16 14.87 -12.30
N MET A 156 53.34 15.42 -11.10
CA MET A 156 52.34 15.31 -10.03
C MET A 156 51.02 15.98 -10.42
N THR A 157 49.92 15.36 -10.02
CA THR A 157 48.57 15.92 -10.06
C THR A 157 47.91 15.71 -8.70
N SER A 158 46.87 16.49 -8.39
CA SER A 158 46.12 16.30 -7.14
C SER A 158 45.49 14.91 -7.11
N SER A 159 44.93 14.48 -8.26
CA SER A 159 44.40 13.13 -8.42
C SER A 159 45.45 12.03 -8.20
N LYS A 160 46.69 12.21 -8.69
CA LYS A 160 47.79 11.26 -8.47
C LYS A 160 48.19 11.19 -6.99
N CYS A 161 48.30 12.33 -6.33
CA CYS A 161 48.59 12.38 -4.89
C CYS A 161 47.49 11.69 -4.05
N SER A 162 46.22 11.91 -4.40
CA SER A 162 45.10 11.24 -3.74
C SER A 162 45.19 9.70 -3.82
N ARG A 163 45.66 9.17 -4.95
CA ARG A 163 45.86 7.71 -5.15
C ARG A 163 47.01 7.19 -4.31
N ILE A 164 48.13 7.92 -4.27
CA ILE A 164 49.29 7.59 -3.43
C ILE A 164 48.87 7.50 -1.95
N CYS A 165 48.01 8.43 -1.52
CA CYS A 165 47.61 8.56 -0.13
C CYS A 165 46.30 7.84 0.25
N GLN A 166 45.79 6.89 -0.55
CA GLN A 166 44.50 6.21 -0.27
C GLN A 166 44.41 5.57 1.12
N GLY A 167 45.54 5.10 1.66
CA GLY A 167 45.69 4.52 2.99
C GLY A 167 45.79 5.53 4.14
N HIS A 168 45.75 6.84 3.86
CA HIS A 168 45.88 7.91 4.85
C HIS A 168 44.61 8.76 4.93
N ARG A 169 44.41 9.42 6.06
CA ARG A 169 43.27 10.33 6.28
C ARG A 169 43.38 11.64 5.47
N TYR A 170 44.60 12.10 5.23
CA TYR A 170 44.89 13.35 4.53
C TYR A 170 45.92 13.13 3.43
N TYR A 171 45.78 13.91 2.37
CA TYR A 171 46.87 14.18 1.45
C TYR A 171 47.05 15.68 1.25
N GLY A 172 48.25 16.06 0.83
CA GLY A 172 48.63 17.43 0.58
C GLY A 172 49.46 17.54 -0.67
N THR A 173 49.27 18.61 -1.45
CA THR A 173 50.14 18.94 -2.58
C THR A 173 50.84 20.26 -2.34
N GLU A 174 52.10 20.34 -2.77
CA GLU A 174 52.92 21.54 -2.63
C GLU A 174 53.71 21.81 -3.91
N ILE A 175 53.89 23.11 -4.21
CA ILE A 175 54.72 23.65 -5.31
C ILE A 175 54.53 22.97 -6.68
N GLY A 176 53.36 22.38 -6.95
CA GLY A 176 53.03 21.75 -8.23
C GLY A 176 53.55 20.32 -8.42
N LYS A 177 54.50 19.86 -7.60
CA LYS A 177 55.26 18.60 -7.83
C LYS A 177 55.43 17.74 -6.59
N GLU A 178 55.12 18.25 -5.42
CA GLU A 178 55.27 17.53 -4.16
C GLU A 178 53.91 17.00 -3.69
N CYS A 179 53.95 15.80 -3.12
CA CYS A 179 52.81 15.12 -2.53
C CYS A 179 53.18 14.63 -1.13
N PHE A 180 52.28 14.86 -0.18
CA PHE A 180 52.43 14.46 1.20
C PHE A 180 51.20 13.67 1.65
N CYS A 181 51.39 12.63 2.46
CA CYS A 181 50.30 11.93 3.12
C CYS A 181 50.42 12.06 4.65
N GLY A 182 49.28 11.98 5.34
CA GLY A 182 49.29 11.93 6.80
C GLY A 182 47.98 11.46 7.38
N ASN A 183 48.02 10.82 8.54
CA ASN A 183 46.80 10.52 9.31
C ASN A 183 46.39 11.65 10.27
N THR A 184 47.29 12.62 10.47
CA THR A 184 47.07 13.80 11.32
C THR A 184 47.62 15.05 10.64
N VAL A 185 47.05 16.21 10.98
CA VAL A 185 47.56 17.52 10.57
C VAL A 185 48.46 18.03 11.70
N ASN A 186 49.77 17.97 11.49
CA ASN A 186 50.76 18.21 12.55
C ASN A 186 50.94 19.69 12.86
N GLY A 187 51.15 19.99 14.14
CA GLY A 187 51.69 21.28 14.56
C GLY A 187 50.73 22.47 14.54
N ASN A 188 49.44 22.24 14.34
CA ASN A 188 48.38 23.26 14.26
C ASN A 188 48.74 24.40 13.29
N PRO A 189 48.91 24.10 11.99
CA PRO A 189 49.41 25.06 11.03
C PRO A 189 48.40 26.18 10.79
N ALA A 190 48.92 27.38 10.55
CA ALA A 190 48.08 28.51 10.17
C ALA A 190 47.42 28.23 8.81
N ARG A 191 46.08 28.29 8.79
CA ARG A 191 45.33 28.34 7.52
C ARG A 191 45.59 29.68 6.86
N VAL A 192 45.90 29.66 5.57
CA VAL A 192 46.17 30.88 4.79
C VAL A 192 45.14 31.04 3.67
N SER A 193 45.20 32.16 2.95
CA SER A 193 44.39 32.37 1.75
C SER A 193 44.60 31.26 0.73
N SER A 194 43.52 30.81 0.09
CA SER A 194 43.58 29.83 -1.01
C SER A 194 44.45 30.30 -2.17
N ALA A 195 44.62 31.61 -2.33
CA ALA A 195 45.53 32.20 -3.32
C ALA A 195 46.98 31.72 -3.17
N GLY A 196 47.40 31.37 -1.94
CA GLY A 196 48.72 30.80 -1.66
C GLY A 196 48.89 29.36 -2.14
N CYS A 197 47.81 28.67 -2.50
CA CYS A 197 47.80 27.28 -2.95
C CYS A 197 47.42 27.11 -4.44
N MET A 198 47.60 28.16 -5.25
CA MET A 198 47.20 28.18 -6.67
C MET A 198 48.30 27.76 -7.65
N THR A 199 49.45 27.25 -7.19
CA THR A 199 50.49 26.74 -8.09
C THR A 199 49.93 25.58 -8.91
N ALA A 200 50.04 25.69 -10.23
CA ALA A 200 49.57 24.68 -11.15
C ALA A 200 50.30 23.34 -10.93
N CYS A 201 49.57 22.23 -10.99
CA CYS A 201 50.18 20.91 -10.93
C CYS A 201 51.04 20.64 -12.17
N GLY A 202 52.21 20.03 -12.00
CA GLY A 202 53.14 19.76 -13.10
C GLY A 202 52.62 18.77 -14.13
N GLY A 203 51.81 17.78 -13.71
CA GLY A 203 51.17 16.81 -14.60
C GLY A 203 49.82 17.27 -15.17
N ASN A 204 49.21 18.32 -14.62
CA ASN A 204 47.94 18.86 -15.12
C ASN A 204 47.79 20.34 -14.70
N PRO A 205 48.11 21.30 -15.59
CA PRO A 205 48.06 22.72 -15.26
C PRO A 205 46.66 23.27 -14.90
N LYS A 206 45.59 22.52 -15.15
CA LYS A 206 44.22 22.89 -14.76
C LYS A 206 43.92 22.60 -13.28
N GLU A 207 44.76 21.83 -12.61
CA GLU A 207 44.64 21.52 -11.19
C GLU A 207 45.58 22.41 -10.35
N GLN A 208 45.18 22.67 -9.11
CA GLN A 208 45.95 23.46 -8.14
C GLN A 208 46.64 22.55 -7.12
N CYS A 209 47.97 22.65 -7.03
CA CYS A 209 48.84 21.80 -6.24
C CYS A 209 49.68 22.59 -5.23
N GLY A 210 49.03 23.43 -4.43
CA GLY A 210 49.69 24.15 -3.34
C GLY A 210 50.51 25.35 -3.82
N GLY A 211 51.58 25.65 -3.12
CA GLY A 211 52.50 26.75 -3.41
C GLY A 211 53.76 26.64 -2.57
N SER A 212 54.70 27.57 -2.71
CA SER A 212 55.96 27.50 -1.97
C SER A 212 55.72 27.60 -0.46
N LEU A 213 56.02 26.53 0.29
CA LEU A 213 55.73 26.40 1.72
C LEU A 213 54.25 26.59 2.04
N LYS A 214 53.37 26.22 1.09
CA LYS A 214 51.92 26.30 1.19
C LYS A 214 51.33 24.98 0.72
N VAL A 215 50.93 24.15 1.66
CA VAL A 215 50.36 22.84 1.36
C VAL A 215 48.86 22.94 1.16
N ASN A 216 48.38 22.41 0.04
CA ASN A 216 46.96 22.29 -0.26
C ASN A 216 46.45 20.95 0.26
N ILE A 217 45.69 20.95 1.36
CA ILE A 217 45.29 19.73 2.07
C ILE A 217 43.89 19.31 1.68
N PHE A 218 43.73 17.99 1.53
CA PHE A 218 42.48 17.31 1.31
C PHE A 218 42.30 16.23 2.37
N THR A 219 41.06 16.05 2.83
CA THR A 219 40.69 15.08 3.86
C THR A 219 39.81 14.00 3.25
N LYS A 220 39.95 12.77 3.73
CA LYS A 220 39.11 11.65 3.30
C LYS A 220 37.65 11.92 3.70
N ASN A 221 36.72 11.65 2.79
CA ASN A 221 35.29 11.60 3.12
C ASN A 221 35.08 10.33 3.96
N LEU A 222 34.62 10.49 5.20
CA LEU A 222 34.36 9.38 6.14
C LEU A 222 32.88 9.06 6.22
#